data_AF-A0A962C6V7-F1
#
_entry.id   AF-A0A962C6V7-F1
#
_cell.length_a   1.000
_cell.length_b   1.000
_cell.length_c   1.000
_cell.angle_alpha   90.00
_cell.angle_beta   90.00
_cell.angle_gamma   90.00
#
_symmetry.space_group_name_H-M   'P 1'
#
loop_
_entity.id
_entity.type
_entity.pdbx_description
1 polymer ?
#
loop_
_entity_poly.entity_id
_entity_poly.type
_entity_poly.pdbx_seq_one_letter_code
_entity_poly.pdbx_strand_id
1 'polypeptide(L)' 'MTLRLELRDSDRLLVVVPHPDDETLATGGLIQRALLAGAALRVVFATDGDNNPWPQRWLER' A
#
# COMPACT_ATOMS: atom_id res chain seq x y z
N MET A 1 -19.76 -4.16 17.57
CA MET A 1 -18.60 -5.00 17.94
C MET A 1 -17.64 -4.94 16.77
N THR A 2 -16.51 -4.24 16.91
CA THR A 2 -15.56 -4.03 15.81
C THR A 2 -14.49 -5.12 15.89
N LEU A 3 -14.45 -6.02 14.92
CA LEU A 3 -13.37 -6.99 14.82
C LEU A 3 -12.09 -6.25 14.44
N ARG A 4 -11.09 -6.28 15.33
CA ARG A 4 -9.78 -5.67 15.09
C ARG A 4 -8.84 -6.81 14.70
N LEU A 5 -8.26 -6.72 13.51
CA LEU A 5 -7.21 -7.66 13.07
C LEU A 5 -5.97 -7.44 13.92
N GLU A 6 -5.56 -8.39 14.76
CA GLU A 6 -4.28 -8.35 15.48
C GLU A 6 -3.15 -8.86 14.59
N LEU A 7 -1.98 -8.21 14.66
CA LEU A 7 -0.80 -8.57 13.89
C LEU A 7 0.36 -8.84 14.84
N ARG A 8 1.16 -9.86 14.51
CA ARG A 8 2.31 -10.35 15.27
C ARG A 8 3.53 -10.43 14.35
N ASP A 9 4.70 -10.56 14.96
CA ASP A 9 5.99 -10.73 14.27
C ASP A 9 6.04 -11.93 13.32
N SER A 10 5.34 -13.02 13.67
CA SER A 10 5.23 -14.25 12.89
C SER A 10 4.29 -14.13 11.68
N ASP A 11 3.48 -13.07 11.58
CA ASP A 11 2.56 -12.87 10.48
C ASP A 11 3.28 -12.34 9.23
N ARG A 12 2.68 -12.57 8.06
CA ARG A 12 3.20 -12.11 6.76
C ARG A 12 2.10 -11.37 6.00
N LEU A 13 2.37 -10.11 5.64
CA LEU A 13 1.45 -9.27 4.86
C LEU A 13 1.98 -9.08 3.44
N LEU A 14 1.15 -9.41 2.45
CA LEU A 14 1.37 -9.05 1.05
C LEU A 14 0.28 -8.06 0.63
N VAL A 15 0.70 -6.86 0.24
CA VAL A 15 -0.20 -5.84 -0.33
C VAL A 15 0.01 -5.85 -1.84
N VAL A 16 -1.06 -6.09 -2.61
CA VAL A 16 -1.02 -6.03 -4.08
C VAL A 16 -1.87 -4.86 -4.51
N VAL A 17 -1.27 -3.91 -5.23
CA VAL A 17 -1.96 -2.70 -5.68
C VAL A 17 -1.68 -2.39 -7.15
N PRO A 18 -2.60 -1.70 -7.84
CA PRO A 18 -2.43 -1.35 -9.25
C PRO A 18 -1.20 -0.47 -9.52
N HIS A 19 -1.07 0.65 -8.80
CA HIS A 19 -0.03 1.66 -9.03
C HIS A 19 0.68 2.04 -7.72
N PRO A 20 1.88 2.64 -7.78
CA PRO A 20 2.53 3.21 -6.61
C PRO A 20 1.75 4.42 -6.09
N ASP A 21 1.36 4.40 -4.81
CA ASP A 21 0.52 5.36 -4.04
C ASP A 21 -0.73 4.70 -3.43
N ASP A 22 -1.33 3.75 -4.16
CA ASP A 22 -2.51 2.99 -3.77
C ASP A 22 -2.30 2.24 -2.44
N GLU A 23 -1.08 1.74 -2.18
CA GLU A 23 -0.76 1.03 -0.94
C GLU A 23 -0.87 1.95 0.27
N THR A 24 -0.43 3.19 0.13
CA THR A 24 -0.46 4.19 1.19
C THR A 24 -1.89 4.69 1.39
N LEU A 25 -2.62 5.00 0.31
CA LEU A 25 -3.98 5.51 0.36
C LEU A 25 -4.98 4.50 0.92
N ALA A 26 -4.93 3.25 0.45
CA ALA A 26 -5.90 2.24 0.84
C ALA A 26 -5.50 1.49 2.12
N THR A 27 -4.19 1.27 2.33
CA THR A 27 -3.72 0.34 3.37
C THR A 27 -2.66 0.91 4.30
N GLY A 28 -2.31 2.19 4.20
CA GLY A 28 -1.22 2.80 4.97
C GLY A 28 -1.32 2.53 6.48
N GLY A 29 -2.51 2.63 7.07
CA GLY A 29 -2.73 2.30 8.47
C GLY A 29 -2.48 0.83 8.82
N LEU A 30 -2.81 -0.10 7.91
CA LEU A 30 -2.53 -1.53 8.10
C LEU A 30 -1.04 -1.84 7.96
N ILE A 31 -0.38 -1.24 6.97
CA ILE A 31 1.07 -1.34 6.76
C ILE A 31 1.82 -0.87 8.01
N GLN A 32 1.47 0.30 8.55
CA GLN A 32 2.08 0.83 9.77
C GLN A 32 1.90 -0.11 10.96
N ARG A 33 0.72 -0.71 11.11
CA ARG A 33 0.46 -1.69 12.19
C ARG A 33 1.25 -2.98 12.03
N ALA A 34 1.42 -3.47 10.80
CA ALA A 34 2.27 -4.62 10.50
C ALA A 34 3.74 -4.34 10.83
N LEU A 35 4.25 -3.17 10.43
CA LEU A 35 5.62 -2.74 10.74
C LEU A 35 5.84 -2.62 12.26
N LEU A 36 4.90 -2.00 12.99
CA LEU A 36 4.97 -1.88 14.45
C LEU A 36 4.94 -3.25 15.16
N ALA A 37 4.24 -4.23 14.60
CA ALA A 37 4.20 -5.59 15.12
C ALA A 37 5.44 -6.43 14.79
N GLY A 38 6.35 -5.92 13.94
CA GLY A 38 7.49 -6.67 13.44
C GLY A 38 7.15 -7.73 12.39
N ALA A 39 5.95 -7.67 11.80
CA ALA A 39 5.50 -8.62 10.79
C ALA A 39 6.29 -8.46 9.49
N ALA A 40 6.51 -9.55 8.75
CA ALA A 40 7.13 -9.48 7.45
C ALA A 40 6.16 -8.87 6.42
N LEU A 41 6.60 -7.85 5.68
CA LEU A 41 5.75 -7.08 4.78
C LEU A 41 6.34 -6.99 3.37
N ARG A 42 5.50 -7.17 2.35
CA ARG A 42 5.84 -6.88 0.95
C ARG A 42 4.70 -6.13 0.27
N VAL A 43 5.07 -5.20 -0.61
CA VAL A 43 4.15 -4.53 -1.53
C VAL A 43 4.51 -4.95 -2.96
N VAL A 44 3.50 -5.28 -3.75
CA VAL A 44 3.63 -5.61 -5.18
C VAL A 44 2.79 -4.62 -5.96
N PHE A 45 3.45 -3.87 -6.82
CA PHE A 45 2.82 -2.97 -7.78
C PHE A 45 2.59 -3.72 -9.09
N ALA A 46 1.38 -3.66 -9.62
CA ALA A 46 1.06 -4.27 -10.91
C ALA A 46 1.67 -3.49 -12.08
N THR A 47 1.83 -2.19 -11.92
CA THR A 47 2.40 -1.25 -12.90
C THR A 47 3.26 -0.20 -12.20
N ASP A 48 4.02 0.60 -12.94
CA ASP A 48 4.80 1.74 -12.42
C ASP A 48 4.01 3.06 -12.34
N GLY A 49 2.77 3.08 -12.85
CA GLY A 49 1.89 4.24 -12.78
C GLY A 49 2.25 5.39 -13.73
N ASP A 50 3.05 5.15 -14.76
CA ASP A 50 3.56 6.17 -15.68
C ASP A 50 2.46 6.88 -16.52
N ASN A 51 1.37 6.18 -16.83
CA ASN A 51 0.24 6.70 -17.61
C ASN A 51 -0.76 7.51 -16.77
N ASN A 52 -0.25 8.36 -15.86
CA ASN A 52 -1.09 9.26 -15.08
C ASN A 52 -1.42 10.53 -15.91
N PRO A 53 -2.69 10.79 -16.24
CA PRO A 53 -3.06 11.94 -17.08
C PRO A 53 -2.85 13.27 -16.37
N TRP A 54 -2.72 13.31 -15.04
CA TRP A 54 -2.61 14.56 -14.29
C TRP A 54 -1.24 15.25 -14.43
N PRO A 55 -0.10 14.57 -14.21
CA PRO A 55 1.22 15.11 -14.57
C PRO A 55 1.30 15.51 -16.04
N GLN A 56 0.75 14.68 -16.92
CA GLN A 56 0.78 14.91 -18.36
C GLN A 56 0.00 16.18 -18.76
N ARG A 57 -1.22 16.35 -18.25
CA ARG A 57 -2.02 17.57 -18.44
C ARG A 57 -1.40 18.84 -17.84
N TRP A 58 -0.58 18.71 -16.79
CA TRP A 58 0.15 19.84 -16.21
C TRP A 58 1.34 20.29 -17.08
N LEU A 59 1.96 19.35 -17.80
CA LEU A 59 3.07 19.63 -18.72
C LEU A 59 2.59 20.14 -20.08
N GLU A 60 1.47 19.62 -20.58
CA GLU A 60 0.86 19.95 -21.88
C GLU A 60 0.10 21.29 -21.92
N ARG A 61 0.29 22.16 -20.90
CA ARG A 61 -0.35 23.49 -20.80
C ARG A 61 -0.36 24.28 -22.12
#